data_AF-A0A960A2E0-F1
#
_entry.id   AF-A0A960A2E0-F1
#
_cell.length_a   1.000
_cell.length_b   1.000
_cell.length_c   1.000
_cell.angle_alpha   90.00
_cell.angle_beta   90.00
_cell.angle_gamma   90.00
#
_symmetry.space_group_name_H-M   'P 1'
#
loop_
_entity.id
_entity.type
_entity.pdbx_description
1 polymer ?
#
loop_
_entity_poly.entity_id
_entity_poly.type
_entity_poly.pdbx_seq_one_letter_code
_entity_poly.pdbx_strand_id
1 'polypeptide(L)'
;MSALVIPPTESLSLEQPKRKRRHDPTRATTSPLATAIAILIATVWTVPTIGLLITSFRPQADITRSGWWTVISSPDFTLENYVRALSGSGSSSMLDYFVNSFVITIPSTLFPLALAALAAYGFSWLQFPGRDWLFIAVFALQVVPLQVALVPLMQMYGTLGIDGTYWTVWISHTIFGLPLAVFMMFNSIRDLPPSLVEAATIDGAGPVQIFLRIVLPLATPAIVAYGIFQFLWTW
;
A
#
# COMPACT_ATOMS: atom_id res chain seq x y z
N MET A 1 -45.68 38.33 66.46
CA MET A 1 -45.93 37.72 65.14
C MET A 1 -45.15 38.54 64.10
N SER A 2 -43.88 38.20 63.89
CA SER A 2 -43.04 38.85 62.86
C SER A 2 -43.22 38.08 61.56
N ALA A 3 -43.76 38.76 60.54
CA ALA A 3 -43.84 38.22 59.20
C ALA A 3 -42.42 38.15 58.61
N LEU A 4 -42.01 36.93 58.21
CA LEU A 4 -40.77 36.65 57.51
C LEU A 4 -40.89 37.24 56.09
N VAL A 5 -40.24 38.39 55.86
CA VAL A 5 -40.14 38.98 54.52
C VAL A 5 -39.09 38.20 53.74
N ILE A 6 -39.54 37.41 52.75
CA ILE A 6 -38.66 36.72 51.82
C ILE A 6 -38.19 37.75 50.78
N PRO A 7 -36.89 37.97 50.58
CA PRO A 7 -36.40 38.88 49.55
C PRO A 7 -36.73 38.34 48.15
N PRO A 8 -36.93 39.22 47.14
CA PRO A 8 -37.27 38.79 45.79
C PRO A 8 -36.13 37.96 45.19
N THR A 9 -36.46 36.83 44.59
CA THR A 9 -35.53 35.95 43.89
C THR A 9 -34.87 36.73 42.77
N GLU A 10 -33.59 37.06 42.94
CA GLU A 10 -32.75 37.61 41.89
C GLU A 10 -32.74 36.59 40.76
N SER A 11 -33.41 36.91 39.65
CA SER A 11 -33.42 36.07 38.47
C SER A 11 -31.99 36.06 37.92
N LEU A 12 -31.23 35.01 38.26
CA LEU A 12 -29.95 34.70 37.64
C LEU A 12 -30.18 34.66 36.12
N SER A 13 -29.90 35.77 35.45
CA SER A 13 -29.80 35.84 34.01
C SER A 13 -28.59 34.98 33.65
N LEU A 14 -28.83 33.70 33.41
CA LEU A 14 -27.84 32.78 32.88
C LEU A 14 -27.35 33.38 31.57
N GLU A 15 -26.18 34.02 31.61
CA GLU A 15 -25.49 34.49 30.42
C GLU A 15 -25.22 33.24 29.58
N GLN A 16 -26.07 33.01 28.59
CA GLN A 16 -25.93 31.84 27.73
C GLN A 16 -24.55 31.92 27.09
N PRO A 17 -23.70 30.88 27.23
CA PRO A 17 -22.37 30.93 26.66
C PRO A 17 -22.53 31.17 25.17
N LYS A 18 -21.95 32.27 24.65
CA LYS A 18 -21.90 32.59 23.22
C LYS A 18 -21.47 31.32 22.50
N ARG A 19 -22.42 30.65 21.85
CA ARG A 19 -22.22 29.40 21.13
C ARG A 19 -21.17 29.68 20.06
N LYS A 20 -19.90 29.38 20.36
CA LYS A 20 -18.81 29.46 19.37
C LYS A 20 -19.34 28.70 18.15
N ARG A 21 -19.52 29.43 17.04
CA ARG A 21 -19.92 28.83 15.76
C ARG A 21 -18.98 27.64 15.56
N ARG A 22 -19.54 26.43 15.63
CA ARG A 22 -18.81 25.19 15.33
C ARG A 22 -18.29 25.40 13.91
N HIS A 23 -16.99 25.59 13.78
CA HIS A 23 -16.36 25.75 12.48
C HIS A 23 -16.59 24.40 11.80
N ASP A 24 -17.54 24.35 10.88
CA ASP A 24 -17.81 23.16 10.08
C ASP A 24 -16.60 22.99 9.15
N PRO A 25 -15.71 22.01 9.39
CA PRO A 25 -14.46 21.89 8.65
C PRO A 25 -14.70 21.44 7.20
N THR A 26 -15.94 21.11 6.86
CA THR A 26 -16.34 20.57 5.55
C THR A 26 -16.45 21.63 4.46
N ARG A 27 -16.53 22.93 4.79
CA ARG A 27 -16.64 24.02 3.79
C ARG A 27 -15.34 24.70 3.40
N ALA A 28 -14.20 24.31 3.98
CA ALA A 28 -12.93 25.02 3.82
C ALA A 28 -11.93 24.37 2.84
N THR A 29 -12.33 23.37 2.03
CA THR A 29 -11.35 22.53 1.31
C THR A 29 -11.49 22.48 -0.21
N THR A 30 -12.18 23.42 -0.84
CA THR A 30 -12.22 23.45 -2.32
C THR A 30 -12.20 24.88 -2.84
N SER A 31 -11.00 25.49 -2.80
CA SER A 31 -10.74 26.72 -3.56
C SER A 31 -10.94 26.40 -5.06
N PRO A 32 -11.79 27.15 -5.79
CA PRO A 32 -12.00 26.94 -7.23
C PRO A 32 -10.68 26.97 -8.02
N LEU A 33 -9.71 27.78 -7.57
CA LEU A 33 -8.37 27.82 -8.13
C LEU A 33 -7.60 26.52 -7.86
N ALA A 34 -7.66 25.98 -6.64
CA ALA A 34 -7.01 24.71 -6.31
C ALA A 34 -7.60 23.55 -7.13
N THR A 35 -8.92 23.55 -7.35
CA THR A 35 -9.60 22.59 -8.23
C THR A 35 -9.16 22.74 -9.68
N ALA A 36 -9.11 23.97 -10.20
CA ALA A 36 -8.65 24.23 -11.56
C ALA A 36 -7.19 23.77 -11.77
N ILE A 37 -6.32 24.04 -10.80
CA ILE A 37 -4.91 23.58 -10.82
C ILE A 37 -4.85 22.05 -10.77
N ALA A 38 -5.63 21.41 -9.89
CA ALA A 38 -5.66 19.95 -9.80
C ALA A 38 -6.14 19.29 -11.11
N ILE A 39 -7.17 19.84 -11.75
CA ILE A 39 -7.66 19.37 -13.06
C ILE A 39 -6.57 19.54 -14.11
N LEU A 40 -5.90 20.69 -14.17
CA LEU A 40 -4.82 20.94 -15.13
C LEU A 40 -3.69 19.92 -14.96
N ILE A 41 -3.23 19.70 -13.72
CA ILE A 41 -2.20 18.71 -13.41
C ILE A 41 -2.66 17.32 -13.85
N ALA A 42 -3.88 16.91 -13.49
CA ALA A 42 -4.43 15.60 -13.86
C ALA A 42 -4.51 15.42 -15.39
N THR A 43 -4.94 16.45 -16.13
CA THR A 43 -4.97 16.43 -17.59
C THR A 43 -3.56 16.25 -18.15
N VAL A 44 -2.59 17.06 -17.72
CA VAL A 44 -1.20 16.97 -18.17
C VAL A 44 -0.58 15.60 -17.85
N TRP A 45 -0.86 15.04 -16.67
CA TRP A 45 -0.37 13.72 -16.27
C TRP A 45 -0.96 12.56 -17.07
N THR A 46 -2.15 12.75 -17.64
CA THR A 46 -2.82 11.72 -18.45
C THR A 46 -2.32 11.70 -19.90
N VAL A 47 -1.67 12.78 -20.36
CA VAL A 47 -1.18 12.90 -21.74
C VAL A 47 -0.27 11.74 -22.17
N PRO A 48 0.74 11.29 -21.39
CA PRO A 48 1.57 10.16 -21.77
C PRO A 48 0.77 8.85 -21.90
N THR A 49 -0.22 8.62 -21.04
CA THR A 49 -1.10 7.45 -21.10
C THR A 49 -1.97 7.46 -22.36
N ILE A 50 -2.52 8.61 -22.73
CA ILE A 50 -3.23 8.79 -24.00
C ILE A 50 -2.28 8.55 -25.17
N GLY A 51 -1.05 9.06 -25.10
CA GLY A 51 -0.03 8.83 -26.11
C GLY A 51 0.32 7.35 -26.28
N LEU A 52 0.45 6.59 -25.20
CA LEU A 52 0.65 5.14 -25.22
C LEU A 52 -0.56 4.42 -25.83
N LEU A 53 -1.78 4.82 -25.47
CA LEU A 53 -3.01 4.26 -26.04
C LEU A 53 -3.12 4.53 -27.53
N ILE A 54 -2.81 5.74 -28.00
CA ILE A 54 -2.81 6.04 -29.44
C ILE A 54 -1.73 5.20 -30.13
N THR A 55 -0.53 5.12 -29.54
CA THR A 55 0.61 4.37 -30.08
C THR A 55 0.30 2.88 -30.24
N SER A 56 -0.50 2.27 -29.37
CA SER A 56 -0.86 0.85 -29.51
C SER A 56 -1.69 0.54 -30.77
N PHE A 57 -2.36 1.53 -31.34
CA PHE A 57 -3.09 1.41 -32.62
C PHE A 57 -2.27 1.88 -33.83
N ARG A 58 -1.02 2.34 -33.68
CA ARG A 58 -0.24 2.84 -34.81
C ARG A 58 0.61 1.76 -35.47
N PRO A 59 0.83 1.81 -36.80
CA PRO A 59 1.77 0.92 -37.47
C PRO A 59 3.19 1.07 -36.91
N GLN A 60 3.96 -0.03 -36.86
CA GLN A 60 5.31 -0.03 -36.27
C GLN A 60 6.28 0.98 -36.95
N ALA A 61 6.14 1.18 -38.26
CA ALA A 61 6.93 2.16 -39.00
C ALA A 61 6.70 3.60 -38.49
N ASP A 62 5.49 3.89 -38.05
CA ASP A 62 5.04 5.19 -37.59
C ASP A 62 5.49 5.51 -36.16
N ILE A 63 5.44 4.50 -35.29
CA ILE A 63 5.90 4.56 -33.89
C ILE A 63 7.38 4.94 -33.81
N THR A 64 8.21 4.40 -34.72
CA THR A 64 9.67 4.63 -34.72
C THR A 64 10.10 5.94 -35.37
N ARG A 65 9.26 6.50 -36.26
CA ARG A 65 9.61 7.69 -37.06
C ARG A 65 8.99 8.98 -36.52
N SER A 66 7.93 8.91 -35.72
CA SER A 66 7.17 10.09 -35.33
C SER A 66 6.40 9.94 -34.01
N GLY A 67 6.12 11.08 -33.36
CA GLY A 67 5.34 11.11 -32.12
C GLY A 67 3.87 10.75 -32.32
N TRP A 68 3.21 10.26 -31.27
CA TRP A 68 1.81 9.83 -31.31
C TRP A 68 0.82 10.92 -31.75
N TRP A 69 1.16 12.19 -31.56
CA TRP A 69 0.33 13.33 -31.94
C TRP A 69 0.16 13.51 -33.46
N THR A 70 0.99 12.87 -34.31
CA THR A 70 0.86 12.97 -35.78
C THR A 70 -0.41 12.32 -36.31
N VAL A 71 -1.04 11.44 -35.52
CA VAL A 71 -2.38 10.89 -35.80
C VAL A 71 -3.44 11.98 -35.93
N ILE A 72 -3.26 13.15 -35.29
CA ILE A 72 -4.19 14.29 -35.40
C ILE A 72 -4.19 14.85 -36.83
N SER A 73 -3.03 14.89 -37.48
CA SER A 73 -2.86 15.42 -38.84
C SER A 73 -3.02 14.35 -39.92
N SER A 74 -2.65 13.11 -39.64
CA SER A 74 -2.66 12.00 -40.60
C SER A 74 -2.96 10.70 -39.85
N PRO A 75 -4.24 10.39 -39.61
CA PRO A 75 -4.63 9.21 -38.85
C PRO A 75 -4.37 7.95 -39.68
N ASP A 76 -3.50 7.09 -39.17
CA ASP A 76 -3.29 5.73 -39.67
C ASP A 76 -3.32 4.76 -38.48
N PHE A 77 -4.28 3.83 -38.53
CA PHE A 77 -4.59 2.92 -37.44
C PHE A 77 -4.57 1.46 -37.91
N THR A 78 -4.02 0.59 -37.07
CA THR A 78 -3.95 -0.85 -37.29
C THR A 78 -4.25 -1.62 -36.00
N LEU A 79 -4.75 -2.84 -36.17
CA LEU A 79 -4.93 -3.82 -35.08
C LEU A 79 -3.84 -4.89 -35.07
N GLU A 80 -2.87 -4.82 -36.00
CA GLU A 80 -1.82 -5.84 -36.12
C GLU A 80 -1.00 -5.97 -34.83
N ASN A 81 -0.77 -4.89 -34.09
CA ASN A 81 -0.08 -4.93 -32.80
C ASN A 81 -0.80 -5.82 -31.79
N TYR A 82 -2.13 -5.74 -31.71
CA TYR A 82 -2.94 -6.56 -30.80
C TYR A 82 -3.02 -8.00 -31.27
N VAL A 83 -3.21 -8.23 -32.58
CA VAL A 83 -3.20 -9.58 -33.15
C VAL A 83 -1.86 -10.25 -32.84
N ARG A 84 -0.73 -9.58 -33.11
CA ARG A 84 0.62 -10.08 -32.84
C ARG A 84 0.85 -10.36 -31.35
N ALA A 85 0.39 -9.48 -30.46
CA ALA A 85 0.53 -9.66 -29.03
C ALA A 85 -0.30 -10.85 -28.51
N LEU A 86 -1.54 -10.98 -28.95
CA LEU A 86 -2.47 -12.02 -28.49
C LEU A 86 -2.22 -13.38 -29.14
N SER A 87 -1.88 -13.41 -30.44
CA SER A 87 -1.54 -14.65 -31.15
C SER A 87 -0.16 -15.19 -30.76
N GLY A 88 0.64 -14.36 -30.10
CA GLY A 88 2.06 -14.62 -29.85
C GLY A 88 2.90 -14.44 -31.12
N SER A 89 4.17 -14.12 -30.92
CA SER A 89 5.20 -14.16 -31.95
C SER A 89 6.26 -15.17 -31.54
N GLY A 90 6.03 -16.46 -31.83
CA GLY A 90 6.91 -17.57 -31.43
C GLY A 90 6.26 -18.50 -30.40
N SER A 91 6.95 -18.77 -29.29
CA SER A 91 6.56 -19.77 -28.27
C SER A 91 5.75 -19.21 -27.08
N SER A 92 5.42 -17.92 -27.08
CA SER A 92 4.72 -17.28 -25.94
C SER A 92 3.76 -16.20 -26.42
N SER A 93 2.55 -16.21 -25.86
CA SER A 93 1.49 -15.23 -26.07
C SER A 93 1.46 -14.20 -24.94
N MET A 94 0.79 -13.06 -25.15
CA MET A 94 0.54 -12.09 -24.08
C MET A 94 -0.20 -12.71 -22.88
N LEU A 95 -1.04 -13.71 -23.11
CA LEU A 95 -1.74 -14.41 -22.02
C LEU A 95 -0.77 -15.18 -21.12
N ASP A 96 0.28 -15.78 -21.68
CA ASP A 96 1.30 -16.50 -20.89
C ASP A 96 2.04 -15.53 -19.96
N TYR A 97 2.40 -14.34 -20.46
CA TYR A 97 3.00 -13.30 -19.62
C TYR A 97 2.06 -12.82 -18.53
N PHE A 98 0.76 -12.66 -18.83
CA PHE A 98 -0.23 -12.24 -17.85
C PHE A 98 -0.43 -13.27 -16.73
N VAL A 99 -0.46 -14.56 -17.07
CA VAL A 99 -0.50 -15.65 -16.08
C VAL A 99 0.79 -15.65 -15.25
N ASN A 100 1.95 -15.52 -15.88
CA ASN A 100 3.24 -15.46 -15.18
C ASN A 100 3.30 -14.27 -14.21
N SER A 101 2.78 -13.10 -14.58
CA SER A 101 2.69 -11.94 -13.68
C SER A 101 1.87 -12.26 -12.43
N PHE A 102 0.73 -12.96 -12.53
CA PHE A 102 -0.02 -13.37 -11.34
C PHE A 102 0.70 -14.43 -10.51
N VAL A 103 1.29 -15.43 -11.16
CA VAL A 103 2.08 -16.49 -10.51
C VAL A 103 3.26 -15.89 -9.74
N ILE A 104 3.85 -14.80 -10.24
CA ILE A 104 4.93 -14.07 -9.58
C ILE A 104 4.38 -13.17 -8.45
N THR A 105 3.39 -12.34 -8.76
CA THR A 105 2.96 -11.23 -7.89
C THR A 105 2.21 -11.71 -6.66
N ILE A 106 1.33 -12.71 -6.80
CA ILE A 106 0.50 -13.18 -5.68
C ILE A 106 1.38 -13.73 -4.53
N PRO A 107 2.28 -14.71 -4.76
CA PRO A 107 3.13 -15.22 -3.69
C PRO A 107 4.11 -14.16 -3.16
N SER A 108 4.69 -13.36 -4.06
CA SER A 108 5.59 -12.24 -3.69
C SER A 108 4.92 -11.14 -2.86
N THR A 109 3.59 -11.10 -2.86
CA THR A 109 2.81 -10.22 -1.99
C THR A 109 2.46 -10.91 -0.68
N LEU A 110 1.98 -12.15 -0.74
CA LEU A 110 1.49 -12.88 0.43
C LEU A 110 2.60 -13.33 1.39
N PHE A 111 3.75 -13.76 0.87
CA PHE A 111 4.87 -14.23 1.71
C PHE A 111 5.44 -13.14 2.63
N PRO A 112 5.89 -11.96 2.13
CA PRO A 112 6.38 -10.92 3.02
C PRO A 112 5.28 -10.41 3.95
N LEU A 113 4.05 -10.29 3.48
CA LEU A 113 2.90 -9.87 4.30
C LEU A 113 2.67 -10.81 5.49
N ALA A 114 2.58 -12.12 5.24
CA ALA A 114 2.32 -13.11 6.28
C ALA A 114 3.46 -13.17 7.30
N LEU A 115 4.71 -13.20 6.81
CA LEU A 115 5.90 -13.21 7.66
C LEU A 115 6.03 -11.90 8.47
N ALA A 116 5.71 -10.76 7.86
CA ALA A 116 5.75 -9.48 8.53
C ALA A 116 4.67 -9.33 9.60
N ALA A 117 3.45 -9.82 9.36
CA ALA A 117 2.39 -9.82 10.35
C ALA A 117 2.78 -10.61 11.60
N LEU A 118 3.38 -11.80 11.42
CA LEU A 118 3.91 -12.61 12.50
C LEU A 118 5.05 -11.92 13.25
N ALA A 119 6.03 -11.39 12.51
CA ALA A 119 7.17 -10.69 13.09
C ALA A 119 6.75 -9.44 13.86
N ALA A 120 5.86 -8.63 13.30
CA ALA A 120 5.33 -7.42 13.92
C ALA A 120 4.54 -7.72 15.20
N TYR A 121 3.74 -8.78 15.22
CA TYR A 121 3.09 -9.25 16.45
C TYR A 121 4.12 -9.63 17.52
N GLY A 122 5.16 -10.37 17.13
CA GLY A 122 6.26 -10.73 18.02
C GLY A 122 6.99 -9.50 18.58
N PHE A 123 7.36 -8.54 17.73
CA PHE A 123 8.03 -7.31 18.15
C PHE A 123 7.15 -6.42 19.02
N SER A 124 5.84 -6.43 18.81
CA SER A 124 4.93 -5.58 19.56
C SER A 124 4.66 -6.16 20.95
N TRP A 125 4.26 -7.43 21.03
CA TRP A 125 3.57 -7.96 22.22
C TRP A 125 4.29 -9.12 22.92
N LEU A 126 5.26 -9.77 22.28
CA LEU A 126 6.11 -10.75 22.96
C LEU A 126 7.28 -10.05 23.64
N GLN A 127 7.65 -10.52 24.82
CA GLN A 127 8.81 -10.04 25.57
C GLN A 127 9.96 -11.03 25.42
N PHE A 128 11.04 -10.62 24.76
CA PHE A 128 12.26 -11.42 24.61
C PHE A 128 13.50 -10.52 24.57
N PRO A 129 14.67 -11.01 25.01
CA PRO A 129 15.89 -10.21 25.05
C PRO A 129 16.33 -9.78 23.65
N GLY A 130 16.74 -8.52 23.49
CA GLY A 130 17.26 -7.99 22.21
C GLY A 130 16.20 -7.58 21.18
N ARG A 131 14.91 -7.64 21.52
CA ARG A 131 13.78 -7.29 20.65
C ARG A 131 13.93 -5.96 19.92
N ASP A 132 14.25 -4.91 20.65
CA ASP A 132 14.33 -3.55 20.08
C ASP A 132 15.53 -3.40 19.15
N TRP A 133 16.66 -4.03 19.47
CA TRP A 133 17.83 -4.08 18.58
C TRP A 133 17.55 -4.87 17.30
N LEU A 134 16.87 -6.01 17.39
CA LEU A 134 16.49 -6.80 16.23
C LEU A 134 15.51 -6.02 15.33
N PHE A 135 14.56 -5.29 15.92
CA PHE A 135 13.66 -4.42 15.16
C PHE A 135 14.42 -3.30 14.44
N ILE A 136 15.35 -2.63 15.12
CA ILE A 136 16.22 -1.60 14.52
C ILE A 136 17.05 -2.20 13.37
N ALA A 137 17.61 -3.41 13.55
CA ALA A 137 18.38 -4.08 12.51
C ALA A 137 17.53 -4.40 11.28
N VAL A 138 16.31 -4.92 11.47
CA VAL A 138 15.35 -5.16 10.38
C VAL A 138 15.02 -3.86 9.65
N PHE A 139 14.76 -2.78 10.37
CA PHE A 139 14.49 -1.48 9.75
C PHE A 139 15.70 -0.93 8.97
N ALA A 140 16.91 -1.08 9.53
CA ALA A 140 18.15 -0.63 8.89
C ALA A 140 18.45 -1.36 7.57
N LEU A 141 17.94 -2.58 7.37
CA LEU A 141 18.07 -3.30 6.10
C LEU A 141 17.44 -2.55 4.92
N GLN A 142 16.49 -1.64 5.14
CA GLN A 142 15.92 -0.79 4.07
C GLN A 142 16.95 0.14 3.42
N VAL A 143 18.06 0.44 4.11
CA VAL A 143 19.11 1.31 3.60
C VAL A 143 19.93 0.62 2.51
N VAL A 144 19.94 -0.72 2.47
CA VAL A 144 20.71 -1.48 1.50
C VAL A 144 20.14 -1.26 0.09
N PRO A 145 20.94 -0.71 -0.86
CA PRO A 145 20.48 -0.53 -2.22
C PRO A 145 20.21 -1.88 -2.88
N LEU A 146 18.98 -2.09 -3.34
CA LEU A 146 18.54 -3.35 -3.95
C LEU A 146 19.46 -3.75 -5.12
N GLN A 147 19.87 -2.78 -5.93
CA GLN A 147 20.73 -2.99 -7.11
C GLN A 147 22.09 -3.61 -6.76
N VAL A 148 22.67 -3.26 -5.60
CA VAL A 148 23.96 -3.78 -5.15
C VAL A 148 23.81 -5.21 -4.62
N ALA A 149 22.68 -5.52 -3.99
CA ALA A 149 22.39 -6.84 -3.44
C ALA A 149 21.98 -7.88 -4.51
N LEU A 150 21.48 -7.45 -5.67
CA LEU A 150 21.00 -8.35 -6.71
C LEU A 150 22.10 -9.26 -7.31
N VAL A 151 23.28 -8.73 -7.59
CA VAL A 151 24.38 -9.52 -8.19
C VAL A 151 24.79 -10.73 -7.33
N PRO A 152 25.14 -10.57 -6.04
CA PRO A 152 25.48 -11.71 -5.20
C PRO A 152 24.28 -12.64 -4.96
N LEU A 153 23.06 -12.11 -4.89
CA LEU A 153 21.85 -12.92 -4.73
C LEU A 153 21.62 -13.84 -5.95
N MET A 154 21.81 -13.33 -7.16
CA MET A 154 21.70 -14.12 -8.39
C MET A 154 22.78 -15.21 -8.48
N GLN A 155 24.02 -14.89 -8.06
CA GLN A 155 25.07 -15.90 -7.95
C GLN A 155 24.67 -17.02 -6.99
N MET A 156 24.10 -16.67 -5.83
CA MET A 156 23.60 -17.65 -4.86
C MET A 156 22.48 -18.52 -5.46
N TYR A 157 21.54 -17.95 -6.21
CA TYR A 157 20.50 -18.73 -6.88
C TYR A 157 21.04 -19.73 -7.91
N GLY A 158 22.06 -19.34 -8.67
CA GLY A 158 22.76 -20.25 -9.58
C GLY A 158 23.46 -21.39 -8.83
N THR A 159 24.11 -21.11 -7.69
CA THR A 159 24.72 -22.18 -6.87
C THR A 159 23.69 -23.13 -6.25
N LEU A 160 22.48 -22.64 -5.99
CA LEU A 160 21.36 -23.45 -5.49
C LEU A 160 20.62 -24.19 -6.61
N GLY A 161 20.92 -23.91 -7.89
CA GLY A 161 20.27 -24.52 -9.05
C GLY A 161 18.78 -24.16 -9.19
N ILE A 162 18.36 -23.02 -8.66
CA ILE A 162 16.98 -22.51 -8.77
C ILE A 162 16.86 -21.36 -9.77
N ASP A 163 17.94 -21.02 -10.46
CA ASP A 163 17.96 -20.00 -11.51
C ASP A 163 16.92 -20.30 -12.60
N GLY A 164 16.31 -19.25 -13.14
CA GLY A 164 15.23 -19.37 -14.13
C GLY A 164 13.88 -19.87 -13.58
N THR A 165 13.76 -20.13 -12.27
CA THR A 165 12.48 -20.53 -11.64
C THR A 165 11.81 -19.37 -10.90
N TYR A 166 10.50 -19.50 -10.63
CA TYR A 166 9.74 -18.51 -9.85
C TYR A 166 10.24 -18.34 -8.41
N TRP A 167 10.92 -19.35 -7.85
CA TRP A 167 11.48 -19.27 -6.50
C TRP A 167 12.43 -18.09 -6.32
N THR A 168 13.25 -17.80 -7.34
CA THR A 168 14.18 -16.67 -7.30
C THR A 168 13.46 -15.34 -7.08
N VAL A 169 12.33 -15.16 -7.76
CA VAL A 169 11.52 -13.95 -7.68
C VAL A 169 10.76 -13.89 -6.37
N TRP A 170 10.06 -14.96 -5.97
CA TRP A 170 9.32 -15.03 -4.72
C TRP A 170 10.20 -14.76 -3.50
N ILE A 171 11.39 -15.39 -3.45
CA ILE A 171 12.34 -15.23 -2.36
C ILE A 171 12.90 -13.80 -2.37
N SER A 172 13.31 -13.27 -3.53
CA SER A 172 13.84 -11.91 -3.63
C SER A 172 12.84 -10.88 -3.12
N HIS A 173 11.61 -10.90 -3.65
CA HIS A 173 10.57 -9.96 -3.24
C HIS A 173 10.18 -10.11 -1.76
N THR A 174 10.26 -11.33 -1.23
CA THR A 174 10.05 -11.55 0.22
C THR A 174 11.16 -10.92 1.05
N ILE A 175 12.43 -11.21 0.75
CA ILE A 175 13.58 -10.70 1.51
C ILE A 175 13.61 -9.18 1.52
N PHE A 176 13.43 -8.54 0.36
CA PHE A 176 13.50 -7.08 0.25
C PHE A 176 12.22 -6.37 0.71
N GLY A 177 11.06 -7.02 0.61
CA GLY A 177 9.80 -6.45 1.11
C GLY A 177 9.66 -6.49 2.63
N LEU A 178 10.23 -7.52 3.28
CA LEU A 178 10.11 -7.77 4.72
C LEU A 178 10.43 -6.56 5.61
N PRO A 179 11.55 -5.83 5.43
CA PRO A 179 11.87 -4.68 6.27
C PRO A 179 10.78 -3.62 6.33
N LEU A 180 10.20 -3.26 5.18
CA LEU A 180 9.12 -2.27 5.11
C LEU A 180 7.80 -2.85 5.61
N ALA A 181 7.49 -4.10 5.25
CA ALA A 181 6.31 -4.82 5.70
C ALA A 181 6.26 -4.89 7.24
N VAL A 182 7.35 -5.32 7.86
CA VAL A 182 7.48 -5.44 9.32
C VAL A 182 7.29 -4.09 9.97
N PHE A 183 7.92 -3.04 9.44
CA PHE A 183 7.79 -1.69 9.97
C PHE A 183 6.35 -1.18 9.90
N MET A 184 5.67 -1.32 8.75
CA MET A 184 4.28 -0.89 8.59
C MET A 184 3.32 -1.69 9.48
N MET A 185 3.48 -3.02 9.54
CA MET A 185 2.65 -3.87 10.40
C MET A 185 2.90 -3.56 11.88
N PHE A 186 4.14 -3.36 12.29
CA PHE A 186 4.50 -3.04 13.67
C PHE A 186 3.87 -1.73 14.13
N ASN A 187 3.98 -0.66 13.34
CA ASN A 187 3.36 0.62 13.69
C ASN A 187 1.85 0.49 13.87
N SER A 188 1.17 -0.26 13.00
CA SER A 188 -0.27 -0.48 13.13
C SER A 188 -0.67 -1.39 14.30
N ILE A 189 0.08 -2.46 14.57
CA ILE A 189 -0.24 -3.43 15.63
C ILE A 189 0.09 -2.86 17.01
N ARG A 190 1.16 -2.07 17.12
CA ARG A 190 1.57 -1.44 18.37
C ARG A 190 0.58 -0.37 18.85
N ASP A 191 -0.15 0.26 17.93
CA ASP A 191 -1.15 1.29 18.23
C ASP A 191 -2.46 0.72 18.82
N LEU A 192 -2.64 -0.60 18.78
CA LEU A 192 -3.81 -1.24 19.36
C LEU A 192 -3.81 -1.12 20.91
N PRO A 193 -4.96 -0.83 21.54
CA PRO A 193 -5.04 -0.69 23.00
C PRO A 193 -4.59 -1.97 23.72
N PRO A 194 -3.61 -1.90 24.65
CA PRO A 194 -3.14 -3.06 25.42
C PRO A 194 -4.26 -3.78 26.20
N SER A 195 -5.27 -3.02 26.62
CA SER A 195 -6.43 -3.56 27.35
C SER A 195 -7.22 -4.62 26.55
N LEU A 196 -7.19 -4.58 25.21
CA LEU A 196 -7.83 -5.60 24.38
C LEU A 196 -7.14 -6.97 24.52
N VAL A 197 -5.82 -6.94 24.65
CA VAL A 197 -4.96 -8.13 24.81
C VAL A 197 -5.14 -8.72 26.18
N GLU A 198 -5.12 -7.85 27.19
CA GLU A 198 -5.29 -8.21 28.59
C GLU A 198 -6.67 -8.82 28.81
N ALA A 199 -7.72 -8.21 28.28
CA ALA A 199 -9.08 -8.76 28.34
C ALA A 199 -9.17 -10.15 27.68
N ALA A 200 -8.65 -10.31 26.47
CA ALA A 200 -8.65 -11.60 25.78
C ALA A 200 -7.83 -12.67 26.52
N THR A 201 -6.74 -12.28 27.18
CA THR A 201 -5.92 -13.18 28.00
C THR A 201 -6.68 -13.60 29.26
N ILE A 202 -7.43 -12.69 29.90
CA ILE A 202 -8.33 -12.99 31.03
C ILE A 202 -9.44 -13.96 30.60
N ASP A 203 -9.94 -13.84 29.36
CA ASP A 203 -10.90 -14.76 28.75
C ASP A 203 -10.28 -16.11 28.31
N GLY A 204 -8.99 -16.34 28.61
CA GLY A 204 -8.29 -17.60 28.33
C GLY A 204 -7.80 -17.78 26.89
N ALA A 205 -7.80 -16.72 26.08
CA ALA A 205 -7.27 -16.79 24.71
C ALA A 205 -5.74 -16.91 24.72
N GLY A 206 -5.21 -17.92 24.03
CA GLY A 206 -3.76 -18.06 23.84
C GLY A 206 -3.18 -17.07 22.81
N PRO A 207 -1.84 -16.94 22.72
CA PRO A 207 -1.19 -15.95 21.85
C PRO A 207 -1.55 -16.08 20.36
N VAL A 208 -1.70 -17.31 19.86
CA VAL A 208 -2.09 -17.57 18.45
C VAL A 208 -3.55 -17.16 18.22
N GLN A 209 -4.43 -17.40 19.19
CA GLN A 209 -5.83 -17.02 19.09
C GLN A 209 -6.00 -15.51 19.13
N ILE A 210 -5.27 -14.82 20.01
CA ILE A 210 -5.22 -13.36 20.06
C ILE A 210 -4.72 -12.79 18.73
N PHE A 211 -3.63 -13.34 18.19
CA PHE A 211 -3.09 -12.93 16.89
C PHE A 211 -4.13 -13.08 15.77
N LEU A 212 -4.71 -14.28 15.59
CA LEU A 212 -5.60 -14.57 14.46
C LEU A 212 -6.97 -13.91 14.59
N ARG A 213 -7.54 -13.80 15.80
CA ARG A 213 -8.92 -13.35 16.00
C ARG A 213 -9.06 -11.89 16.43
N ILE A 214 -8.00 -11.27 16.92
CA ILE A 214 -8.04 -9.88 17.43
C ILE A 214 -7.08 -9.01 16.63
N VAL A 215 -5.79 -9.36 16.63
CA VAL A 215 -4.75 -8.50 16.03
C VAL A 215 -4.89 -8.42 14.52
N LEU A 216 -4.96 -9.56 13.81
CA LEU A 216 -5.05 -9.57 12.35
C LEU A 216 -6.28 -8.80 11.82
N PRO A 217 -7.51 -9.02 12.34
CA PRO A 217 -8.68 -8.24 11.89
C PRO A 217 -8.54 -6.74 12.14
N LEU A 218 -8.00 -6.33 13.29
CA LEU A 218 -7.79 -4.91 13.61
C LEU A 218 -6.66 -4.27 12.79
N ALA A 219 -5.66 -5.06 12.39
CA ALA A 219 -4.57 -4.63 11.52
C ALA A 219 -4.92 -4.66 10.02
N THR A 220 -6.13 -5.07 9.64
CA THR A 220 -6.58 -5.17 8.23
C THR A 220 -6.28 -3.91 7.40
N PRO A 221 -6.50 -2.67 7.89
CA PRO A 221 -6.17 -1.48 7.10
C PRO A 221 -4.70 -1.42 6.67
N ALA A 222 -3.78 -1.78 7.58
CA ALA A 222 -2.35 -1.82 7.29
C ALA A 222 -2.00 -2.99 6.36
N ILE A 223 -2.59 -4.18 6.61
CA ILE A 223 -2.41 -5.38 5.78
C ILE A 223 -2.82 -5.08 4.33
N VAL A 224 -3.98 -4.45 4.13
CA VAL A 224 -4.47 -4.07 2.80
C VAL A 224 -3.58 -3.00 2.17
N ALA A 225 -3.19 -1.98 2.92
CA ALA A 225 -2.32 -0.91 2.41
C ALA A 225 -0.97 -1.44 1.93
N TYR A 226 -0.30 -2.27 2.73
CA TYR A 226 0.95 -2.90 2.33
C TYR A 226 0.74 -3.92 1.20
N GLY A 227 -0.34 -4.71 1.25
CA GLY A 227 -0.66 -5.68 0.20
C GLY A 227 -0.82 -5.03 -1.17
N ILE A 228 -1.53 -3.89 -1.25
CA ILE A 228 -1.65 -3.11 -2.49
C ILE A 228 -0.29 -2.56 -2.92
N PHE A 229 0.47 -1.98 -1.99
CA PHE A 229 1.80 -1.44 -2.28
C PHE A 229 2.74 -2.51 -2.86
N GLN A 230 2.83 -3.66 -2.21
CA GLN A 230 3.69 -4.77 -2.62
C GLN A 230 3.24 -5.41 -3.92
N PHE A 231 1.92 -5.52 -4.14
CA PHE A 231 1.37 -6.01 -5.40
C PHE A 231 1.79 -5.08 -6.55
N LEU A 232 1.55 -3.77 -6.42
CA LEU A 232 1.93 -2.79 -7.45
C LEU A 232 3.43 -2.71 -7.68
N TRP A 233 4.24 -2.95 -6.65
CA TRP A 233 5.69 -2.97 -6.77
C TRP A 233 6.21 -4.19 -7.54
N THR A 234 5.49 -5.31 -7.46
CA THR A 234 5.94 -6.58 -8.06
C THR A 234 5.31 -6.86 -9.43
N TRP A 235 4.13 -6.28 -9.69
CA TRP A 235 3.33 -6.49 -10.89
C TRP A 235 3.94 -5.90 -12.17
#